data_AF-A0A382D6P4-F1
#
_entry.id   AF-A0A382D6P4-F1
#
_cell.length_a   1.000
_cell.length_b   1.000
_cell.length_c   1.000
_cell.angle_alpha   90.00
_cell.angle_beta   90.00
_cell.angle_gamma   90.00
#
_symmetry.space_group_name_H-M   'P 1'
#
loop_
_entity.id
_entity.type
_entity.pdbx_description
1 polymer ?
#
loop_
_entity_poly.entity_id
_entity_poly.type
_entity_poly.pdbx_seq_one_letter_code
_entity_poly.pdbx_strand_id
1 'polypeptide(L)'
;LIIEDLKVEDGFFPDYFLQMQIMTAAGQRTESGQDTLVYKTHAPVWQEVSEGVFARYQNYLGMVVASKTLDGKRSGPRNAYPAGYQYVGNSQYGSWGGGGFWQFYGQYAFMSAMLGGHRVGRGDYDDYRRNRERGRPHFGPVTNGRQTFGTAGTRTQTTKPAFYQRYRQRAASGRGFTSRSSRSGGTSRFGK
;
A
#
# COMPACT_ATOMS: atom_id res chain seq x y z
N LEU A 1 8.54 2.70 4.24
CA LEU A 1 7.95 1.59 4.99
C LEU A 1 6.70 1.13 4.25
N ILE A 2 6.69 -0.12 3.81
CA ILE A 2 5.59 -0.76 3.09
C ILE A 2 5.05 -1.90 3.96
N ILE A 3 3.73 -2.08 4.00
CA ILE A 3 3.10 -3.25 4.61
C ILE A 3 3.06 -4.36 3.56
N GLU A 4 3.94 -5.35 3.68
CA GLU A 4 4.08 -6.42 2.69
C GLU A 4 3.07 -7.55 2.89
N ASP A 5 2.77 -7.86 4.15
CA ASP A 5 1.88 -8.95 4.53
C ASP A 5 1.30 -8.72 5.94
N LEU A 6 0.24 -9.45 6.27
CA LEU A 6 -0.51 -9.40 7.53
C LEU A 6 -0.83 -10.84 7.96
N LYS A 7 -0.73 -11.12 9.26
CA LYS A 7 -1.09 -12.42 9.83
C LYS A 7 -1.71 -12.24 11.21
N VAL A 8 -2.68 -13.09 11.53
CA VAL A 8 -3.18 -13.28 12.88
C VAL A 8 -3.00 -14.76 13.20
N GLU A 9 -2.32 -15.05 14.31
CA GLU A 9 -2.18 -16.40 14.83
C GLU A 9 -3.20 -16.59 15.96
N ASP A 10 -3.93 -17.70 15.90
CA ASP A 10 -4.96 -17.99 16.89
C ASP A 10 -4.33 -18.82 18.03
N GLY A 11 -4.26 -18.24 19.22
CA GLY A 11 -3.97 -18.93 20.48
C GLY A 11 -5.14 -18.84 21.45
N PHE A 12 -4.86 -18.95 22.75
CA PHE A 12 -5.84 -18.60 23.79
C PHE A 12 -6.25 -17.12 23.68
N PHE A 13 -5.29 -16.27 23.29
CA PHE A 13 -5.51 -14.92 22.77
C PHE A 13 -4.93 -14.83 21.35
N PRO A 14 -5.49 -13.97 20.48
CA PRO A 14 -4.96 -13.77 19.13
C PRO A 14 -3.70 -12.90 19.15
N ASP A 15 -2.68 -13.33 18.41
CA ASP A 15 -1.44 -12.57 18.19
C ASP A 15 -1.46 -11.95 16.80
N TYR A 16 -1.11 -10.66 16.71
CA TYR A 16 -1.22 -9.88 15.48
C TYR A 16 0.15 -9.54 14.92
N PHE A 17 0.35 -9.77 13.63
CA PHE A 17 1.64 -9.58 12.98
C PHE A 17 1.53 -8.72 11.72
N LEU A 18 2.47 -7.79 11.58
CA LEU A 18 2.70 -7.03 10.36
C LEU A 18 4.02 -7.49 9.76
N GLN A 19 4.03 -7.77 8.46
CA GLN A 19 5.28 -7.91 7.71
C GLN A 19 5.59 -6.57 7.06
N MET A 20 6.74 -5.99 7.41
CA MET A 20 7.12 -4.66 6.94
C MET A 20 8.38 -4.72 6.09
N GLN A 21 8.39 -3.93 5.02
CA GLN A 21 9.54 -3.75 4.16
C GLN A 21 10.00 -2.30 4.15
N ILE A 22 11.31 -2.12 4.28
CA ILE A 22 11.96 -0.82 4.15
C ILE A 22 12.58 -0.76 2.76
N MET A 23 12.26 0.30 2.04
CA MET A 23 12.94 0.67 0.80
C MET A 23 13.66 1.99 1.05
N THR A 24 14.94 2.02 0.71
CA THR A 24 15.78 3.21 0.75
C THR A 24 16.18 3.62 -0.66
N ALA A 25 16.44 4.90 -0.86
CA ALA A 25 16.95 5.45 -2.10
C ALA A 25 18.21 6.24 -1.79
N ALA A 26 19.28 6.02 -2.56
CA ALA A 26 20.54 6.73 -2.44
C ALA A 26 20.92 7.33 -3.80
N GLY A 27 21.47 8.54 -3.81
CA GLY A 27 22.04 9.11 -5.02
C GLY A 27 23.24 8.32 -5.48
N GLN A 28 23.30 8.01 -6.78
CA GLN A 28 24.49 7.49 -7.45
C GLN A 28 24.74 8.34 -8.68
N ARG A 29 25.98 8.80 -8.83
CA ARG A 29 26.44 9.41 -10.08
C ARG A 29 26.86 8.30 -11.03
N THR A 30 26.28 8.27 -12.22
CA THR A 30 26.68 7.33 -13.28
C THR A 30 28.03 7.74 -13.86
N GLU A 31 28.69 6.81 -14.56
CA GLU A 31 29.94 7.06 -15.30
C GLU A 31 29.78 8.15 -16.37
N SER A 32 28.57 8.31 -16.92
CA SER A 32 28.18 9.38 -17.83
C SER A 32 27.92 10.74 -17.14
N GLY A 33 28.14 10.84 -15.83
CA GLY A 33 27.99 12.07 -15.06
C GLY A 33 26.55 12.44 -14.67
N GLN A 34 25.56 11.57 -14.92
CA GLN A 34 24.16 11.80 -14.56
C GLN A 34 23.87 11.31 -13.13
N ASP A 35 23.12 12.11 -12.37
CA ASP A 35 22.66 11.69 -11.05
C ASP A 35 21.41 10.80 -11.17
N THR A 36 21.46 9.61 -10.59
CA THR A 36 20.35 8.67 -10.49
C THR A 36 20.08 8.27 -9.04
N LEU A 37 18.92 7.66 -8.78
CA LEU A 37 18.62 7.05 -7.49
C LEU A 37 18.76 5.52 -7.60
N VAL A 38 19.59 4.96 -6.73
CA VAL A 38 19.68 3.52 -6.49
C VAL A 38 18.76 3.15 -5.35
N TYR A 39 17.89 2.19 -5.61
CA TYR A 39 16.95 1.70 -4.62
C TYR A 39 17.47 0.41 -4.02
N LYS A 40 17.41 0.33 -2.69
CA LYS A 40 17.69 -0.88 -1.94
C LYS A 40 16.46 -1.26 -1.15
N THR A 41 16.04 -2.50 -1.36
CA THR A 41 14.95 -3.10 -0.62
C THR A 41 15.55 -3.99 0.45
N HIS A 42 15.18 -3.76 1.71
CA HIS A 42 15.56 -4.62 2.81
C HIS A 42 14.61 -5.81 2.88
N ALA A 43 15.11 -6.95 3.36
CA ALA A 43 14.30 -8.14 3.56
C ALA A 43 13.09 -7.78 4.46
N PRO A 44 11.87 -8.25 4.11
CA PRO A 44 10.70 -7.96 4.90
C PRO A 44 10.76 -8.68 6.25
N VAL A 45 10.47 -7.95 7.32
CA VAL A 45 10.56 -8.45 8.71
C VAL A 45 9.16 -8.56 9.29
N TRP A 46 8.87 -9.71 9.93
CA TRP A 46 7.67 -9.88 10.73
C TRP A 46 7.85 -9.21 12.08
N GLN A 47 6.86 -8.41 12.47
CA GLN A 47 6.80 -7.80 13.79
C GLN A 47 5.44 -8.11 14.42
N GLU A 48 5.48 -8.64 15.63
CA GLU A 48 4.32 -8.75 16.50
C GLU A 48 3.90 -7.36 16.98
N VAL A 49 2.61 -7.08 16.94
CA VAL A 49 2.03 -5.78 17.29
C VAL A 49 0.76 -5.95 18.11
N SER A 50 0.39 -4.91 18.85
CA SER A 50 -0.93 -4.86 19.48
C SER A 50 -2.06 -4.87 18.44
N GLU A 51 -3.25 -5.35 18.84
CA GLU A 51 -4.47 -5.30 18.02
C GLU A 51 -4.75 -3.88 17.50
N GLY A 52 -4.58 -2.85 18.34
CA GLY A 52 -4.83 -1.46 17.94
C GLY A 52 -3.87 -0.97 16.85
N VAL A 53 -2.62 -1.43 16.86
CA VAL A 53 -1.66 -1.17 15.78
C VAL A 53 -2.04 -1.96 14.55
N PHE A 54 -2.37 -3.25 14.67
CA PHE A 54 -2.83 -4.06 13.54
C PHE A 54 -4.06 -3.45 12.86
N ALA A 55 -5.08 -3.07 13.64
CA ALA A 55 -6.31 -2.47 13.15
C ALA A 55 -6.08 -1.15 12.40
N ARG A 56 -5.04 -0.39 12.79
CA ARG A 56 -4.62 0.83 12.09
C ARG A 56 -4.02 0.53 10.71
N TYR A 57 -3.32 -0.60 10.55
CA TYR A 57 -2.58 -0.94 9.33
C TYR A 57 -3.25 -1.97 8.43
N GLN A 58 -4.28 -2.67 8.92
CA GLN A 58 -4.92 -3.81 8.25
C GLN A 58 -5.47 -3.51 6.84
N ASN A 59 -5.73 -2.25 6.51
CA ASN A 59 -6.26 -1.82 5.20
C ASN A 59 -5.18 -1.44 4.18
N TYR A 60 -3.91 -1.36 4.60
CA TYR A 60 -2.82 -0.80 3.81
C TYR A 60 -1.88 -1.86 3.22
N LEU A 61 -2.35 -3.10 3.01
CA LEU A 61 -1.55 -4.14 2.38
C LEU A 61 -1.03 -3.69 1.00
N GLY A 62 0.28 -3.82 0.79
CA GLY A 62 1.00 -3.38 -0.41
C GLY A 62 1.20 -1.87 -0.51
N MET A 63 0.88 -1.09 0.53
CA MET A 63 0.98 0.37 0.50
C MET A 63 2.15 0.90 1.33
N VAL A 64 2.67 2.04 0.90
CA VAL A 64 3.60 2.86 1.67
C VAL A 64 2.82 3.56 2.77
N VAL A 65 3.13 3.24 4.02
CA VAL A 65 2.44 3.80 5.21
C VAL A 65 3.30 4.78 5.99
N ALA A 66 4.60 4.82 5.69
CA ALA A 66 5.49 5.87 6.15
C ALA A 66 6.63 6.06 5.15
N SER A 67 6.97 7.31 4.86
CA SER A 67 8.10 7.67 4.02
C SER A 67 8.76 8.93 4.52
N LYS A 68 10.04 9.10 4.17
CA LYS A 68 10.79 10.32 4.39
C LYS A 68 11.48 10.67 3.08
N THR A 69 11.25 11.88 2.60
CA THR A 69 11.89 12.41 1.40
C THR A 69 13.24 13.05 1.73
N LEU A 70 14.06 13.32 0.71
CA LEU A 70 15.38 13.95 0.87
C LEU A 70 15.30 15.34 1.50
N ASP A 71 14.25 16.11 1.20
CA ASP A 71 13.92 17.41 1.83
C ASP A 71 13.35 17.27 3.25
N GLY A 72 13.38 16.06 3.83
CA GLY A 72 13.02 15.82 5.23
C GLY A 72 11.52 15.68 5.51
N LYS A 73 10.65 15.88 4.51
CA LYS A 73 9.20 15.70 4.69
C LYS A 73 8.89 14.25 5.01
N ARG A 74 8.08 14.07 6.05
CA ARG A 74 7.63 12.75 6.52
C ARG A 74 6.17 12.53 6.15
N SER A 75 5.84 11.30 5.79
CA SER A 75 4.46 10.83 5.68
C SER A 75 4.19 9.77 6.74
N GLY A 76 2.94 9.68 7.16
CA GLY A 76 2.45 8.63 8.05
C GLY A 76 1.25 7.91 7.45
N PRO A 77 0.57 7.05 8.24
CA PRO A 77 -0.48 6.16 7.71
C PRO A 77 -1.68 6.92 7.13
N ARG A 78 -1.92 8.15 7.60
CA ARG A 78 -2.97 9.04 7.07
C ARG A 78 -2.70 9.53 5.65
N ASN A 79 -1.46 9.43 5.19
CA ASN A 79 -1.03 9.80 3.85
C ASN A 79 -0.61 8.56 3.07
N ALA A 80 -1.09 7.37 3.43
CA ALA A 80 -0.62 6.14 2.80
C ALA A 80 -0.93 6.14 1.29
N TYR A 81 -0.04 5.55 0.49
CA TYR A 81 -0.18 5.52 -0.97
C TYR A 81 0.41 4.25 -1.56
N PRO A 82 0.03 3.87 -2.79
CA PRO A 82 0.55 2.65 -3.40
C PRO A 82 2.04 2.79 -3.73
N ALA A 83 2.82 1.75 -3.49
CA ALA A 83 4.24 1.77 -3.82
C ALA A 83 4.45 2.03 -5.32
N GLY A 84 5.28 3.01 -5.66
CA GLY A 84 5.58 3.40 -7.05
C GLY A 84 4.89 4.70 -7.48
N TYR A 85 3.75 5.08 -6.88
CA TYR A 85 3.06 6.34 -7.21
C TYR A 85 3.93 7.57 -6.95
N GLN A 86 4.86 7.51 -5.99
CA GLN A 86 5.75 8.64 -5.68
C GLN A 86 6.71 9.01 -6.82
N TYR A 87 6.88 8.14 -7.82
CA TYR A 87 7.78 8.36 -8.96
C TYR A 87 7.02 8.76 -10.24
N VAL A 88 5.71 8.57 -10.25
CA VAL A 88 4.86 8.98 -11.37
C VAL A 88 4.89 10.51 -11.49
N GLY A 89 4.97 11.01 -12.73
CA GLY A 89 4.99 12.46 -12.99
C GLY A 89 6.36 13.12 -12.88
N ASN A 90 7.41 12.42 -12.42
CA ASN A 90 8.78 12.94 -12.42
C ASN A 90 9.50 12.54 -13.73
N SER A 91 9.85 13.53 -14.56
CA SER A 91 10.49 13.33 -15.86
C SER A 91 11.85 12.62 -15.82
N GLN A 92 12.50 12.56 -14.66
CA GLN A 92 13.74 11.78 -14.49
C GLN A 92 13.51 10.27 -14.58
N TYR A 93 12.29 9.80 -14.29
CA TYR A 93 11.96 8.37 -14.22
C TYR A 93 11.10 7.89 -15.37
N GLY A 94 10.54 8.79 -16.17
CA GLY A 94 9.63 8.42 -17.23
C GLY A 94 8.97 9.60 -17.90
N SER A 95 7.97 9.30 -18.71
CA SER A 95 7.17 10.30 -19.40
C SER A 95 5.72 9.86 -19.57
N TRP A 96 4.83 10.81 -19.84
CA TRP A 96 3.46 10.50 -20.23
C TRP A 96 3.44 10.02 -21.68
N GLY A 97 2.98 8.79 -21.91
CA GLY A 97 2.84 8.22 -23.25
C GLY A 97 1.67 8.76 -24.06
N GLY A 98 1.64 8.39 -25.35
CA GLY A 98 0.58 8.78 -26.28
C GLY A 98 -0.84 8.32 -25.89
N GLY A 99 -0.96 7.36 -24.97
CA GLY A 99 -2.25 6.92 -24.39
C GLY A 99 -2.64 7.60 -23.08
N GLY A 100 -1.90 8.62 -22.61
CA GLY A 100 -2.21 9.31 -21.36
C GLY A 100 -1.80 8.57 -20.08
N PHE A 101 -1.02 7.49 -20.20
CA PHE A 101 -0.47 6.73 -19.09
C PHE A 101 0.99 7.08 -18.84
N TRP A 102 1.41 7.00 -17.58
CA TRP A 102 2.80 7.13 -17.20
C TRP A 102 3.60 5.90 -17.66
N GLN A 103 4.76 6.15 -18.27
CA GLN A 103 5.69 5.13 -18.72
C GLN A 103 7.05 5.37 -18.07
N PHE A 104 7.51 4.41 -17.28
CA PHE A 104 8.85 4.44 -16.74
C PHE A 104 9.87 4.15 -17.83
N TYR A 105 11.03 4.80 -17.77
CA TYR A 105 12.17 4.40 -18.60
C TYR A 105 12.63 2.99 -18.22
N GLY A 106 13.19 2.25 -19.17
CA GLY A 106 13.49 0.82 -19.00
C GLY A 106 14.35 0.50 -17.77
N GLN A 107 15.32 1.36 -17.43
CA GLN A 107 16.16 1.22 -16.24
C GLN A 107 15.37 1.30 -14.91
N TYR A 108 14.14 1.80 -14.95
CA TYR A 108 13.22 1.91 -13.81
C TYR A 108 12.05 0.91 -13.89
N ALA A 109 12.21 -0.20 -14.62
CA ALA A 109 11.20 -1.26 -14.71
C ALA A 109 10.74 -1.77 -13.33
N PHE A 110 11.62 -1.75 -12.32
CA PHE A 110 11.26 -2.10 -10.95
C PHE A 110 10.14 -1.20 -10.37
N MET A 111 10.06 0.08 -10.76
CA MET A 111 9.01 1.00 -10.30
C MET A 111 7.64 0.59 -10.85
N SER A 112 7.60 0.11 -12.09
CA SER A 112 6.40 -0.50 -12.68
C SER A 112 6.00 -1.78 -11.93
N ALA A 113 6.97 -2.59 -11.53
CA ALA A 113 6.72 -3.79 -10.74
C ALA A 113 6.15 -3.46 -9.34
N MET A 114 6.54 -2.34 -8.72
CA MET A 114 5.95 -1.88 -7.45
C MET A 114 4.47 -1.54 -7.55
N LEU A 115 4.04 -1.00 -8.70
CA LEU A 115 2.63 -0.79 -9.02
C LEU A 115 1.90 -2.11 -9.34
N GLY A 116 2.60 -3.23 -9.24
CA GLY A 116 2.12 -4.54 -9.64
C GLY A 116 1.81 -4.63 -11.12
N GLY A 117 2.30 -3.73 -11.98
CA GLY A 117 1.92 -3.65 -13.41
C GLY A 117 0.63 -2.87 -13.69
N HIS A 118 0.11 -2.11 -12.73
CA HIS A 118 -0.96 -1.15 -12.97
C HIS A 118 -0.43 0.07 -13.74
N ARG A 119 -1.14 0.45 -14.81
CA ARG A 119 -0.81 1.65 -15.61
C ARG A 119 -1.51 2.86 -14.99
N VAL A 120 -0.73 3.83 -14.53
CA VAL A 120 -1.25 5.04 -13.89
C VAL A 120 -1.59 6.07 -14.96
N GLY A 121 -2.87 6.43 -15.08
CA GLY A 121 -3.32 7.50 -15.95
C GLY A 121 -3.09 8.88 -15.32
N ARG A 122 -3.19 9.95 -16.13
CA ARG A 122 -3.12 11.33 -15.64
C ARG A 122 -4.14 11.62 -14.53
N GLY A 123 -5.39 11.22 -14.74
CA GLY A 123 -6.46 11.41 -13.74
C GLY A 123 -6.19 10.69 -12.42
N ASP A 124 -5.63 9.48 -12.48
CA ASP A 124 -5.25 8.71 -11.29
C ASP A 124 -4.15 9.43 -10.50
N TYR A 125 -3.16 9.96 -11.23
CA TYR A 125 -2.07 10.71 -10.63
C TYR A 125 -2.54 12.06 -10.03
N ASP A 126 -3.45 12.75 -10.71
CA ASP A 126 -4.03 13.99 -10.20
C ASP A 126 -4.84 13.73 -8.92
N ASP A 127 -5.58 12.61 -8.86
CA ASP A 127 -6.27 12.21 -7.63
C ASP A 127 -5.30 11.88 -6.49
N TYR A 128 -4.25 11.12 -6.79
CA TYR A 128 -3.17 10.85 -5.86
C TYR A 128 -2.58 12.14 -5.27
N ARG A 129 -2.22 13.10 -6.14
CA ARG A 129 -1.64 14.38 -5.73
C ARG A 129 -2.60 15.15 -4.82
N ARG A 130 -3.87 15.26 -5.20
CA ARG A 130 -4.91 15.94 -4.40
C ARG A 130 -5.10 15.28 -3.03
N ASN A 131 -5.13 13.95 -2.96
CA ASN A 131 -5.26 13.25 -1.69
C ASN A 131 -4.03 13.46 -0.80
N ARG A 132 -2.83 13.45 -1.39
CA ARG A 132 -1.58 13.71 -0.68
C ARG A 132 -1.54 15.11 -0.09
N GLU A 133 -1.97 16.12 -0.84
CA GLU A 133 -2.12 17.52 -0.39
C GLU A 133 -3.14 17.65 0.75
N ARG A 134 -4.24 16.90 0.68
CA ARG A 134 -5.31 16.90 1.69
C ARG A 134 -5.01 16.02 2.92
N GLY A 135 -3.85 15.39 2.98
CA GLY A 135 -3.51 14.52 4.10
C GLY A 135 -4.32 13.23 4.16
N ARG A 136 -4.74 12.69 3.00
CA ARG A 136 -5.59 11.50 2.88
C ARG A 136 -4.84 10.32 2.25
N PRO A 137 -5.18 9.08 2.64
CA PRO A 137 -4.62 7.92 1.98
C PRO A 137 -5.24 7.80 0.58
N HIS A 138 -4.44 7.33 -0.38
CA HIS A 138 -4.88 7.09 -1.75
C HIS A 138 -4.71 5.60 -2.07
N PHE A 139 -5.78 4.98 -2.55
CA PHE A 139 -5.85 3.55 -2.84
C PHE A 139 -5.89 3.25 -4.34
N GLY A 140 -5.53 4.23 -5.18
CA GLY A 140 -5.71 4.16 -6.62
C GLY A 140 -7.16 4.40 -7.05
N PRO A 141 -7.42 4.31 -8.36
CA PRO A 141 -8.76 4.45 -8.90
C PRO A 141 -9.69 3.34 -8.41
N VAL A 142 -10.99 3.65 -8.40
CA VAL A 142 -12.05 2.71 -8.06
C VAL A 142 -12.69 2.20 -9.34
N THR A 143 -12.63 0.89 -9.56
CA THR A 143 -13.25 0.21 -10.71
C THR A 143 -14.30 -0.76 -10.18
N ASN A 144 -15.54 -0.66 -10.66
CA ASN A 144 -16.67 -1.49 -10.20
C ASN A 144 -16.84 -1.48 -8.67
N GLY A 145 -16.72 -0.30 -8.05
CA GLY A 145 -16.85 -0.12 -6.61
C GLY A 145 -15.67 -0.64 -5.78
N ARG A 146 -14.59 -1.12 -6.41
CA ARG A 146 -13.42 -1.68 -5.73
C ARG A 146 -12.17 -0.84 -6.00
N GLN A 147 -11.42 -0.57 -4.94
CA GLN A 147 -10.13 0.11 -5.03
C GLN A 147 -9.11 -0.73 -5.80
N THR A 148 -8.06 -0.09 -6.31
CA THR A 148 -6.99 -0.79 -7.03
C THR A 148 -5.95 -1.37 -6.05
N PHE A 149 -5.59 -0.63 -5.01
CA PHE A 149 -4.55 -0.97 -4.04
C PHE A 149 -5.11 -1.06 -2.61
N GLY A 150 -4.25 -1.42 -1.65
CA GLY A 150 -4.65 -1.70 -0.27
C GLY A 150 -5.28 -3.09 -0.12
N THR A 151 -5.70 -3.45 1.08
CA THR A 151 -6.17 -4.81 1.40
C THR A 151 -7.47 -5.20 0.68
N ALA A 152 -8.29 -4.23 0.29
CA ALA A 152 -9.46 -4.46 -0.56
C ALA A 152 -9.16 -4.36 -2.07
N GLY A 153 -7.92 -4.00 -2.42
CA GLY A 153 -7.49 -3.67 -3.76
C GLY A 153 -7.51 -4.85 -4.73
N THR A 154 -8.06 -4.63 -5.93
CA THR A 154 -8.07 -5.65 -7.00
C THR A 154 -6.65 -6.02 -7.44
N ARG A 155 -5.72 -5.05 -7.49
CA ARG A 155 -4.33 -5.32 -7.85
C ARG A 155 -3.57 -5.99 -6.71
N THR A 156 -3.81 -5.58 -5.47
CA THR A 156 -3.23 -6.24 -4.29
C THR A 156 -3.59 -7.72 -4.25
N GLN A 157 -4.82 -8.09 -4.63
CA GLN A 157 -5.23 -9.50 -4.74
C GLN A 157 -4.38 -10.32 -5.69
N THR A 158 -3.96 -9.73 -6.81
CA THR A 158 -3.10 -10.40 -7.79
C THR A 158 -1.63 -10.44 -7.35
N THR A 159 -1.15 -9.42 -6.64
CA THR A 159 0.26 -9.32 -6.24
C THR A 159 0.57 -9.97 -4.91
N LYS A 160 -0.42 -10.24 -4.06
CA LYS A 160 -0.28 -10.84 -2.72
C LYS A 160 -1.08 -12.14 -2.55
N PRO A 161 -0.94 -13.15 -3.43
CA PRO A 161 -1.80 -14.34 -3.42
C PRO A 161 -1.71 -15.14 -2.10
N ALA A 162 -0.53 -15.22 -1.49
CA ALA A 162 -0.31 -15.93 -0.23
C ALA A 162 -1.13 -15.34 0.92
N PHE A 163 -1.20 -13.99 1.03
CA PHE A 163 -2.05 -13.32 1.99
C PHE A 163 -3.52 -13.71 1.79
N TYR A 164 -4.04 -13.60 0.55
CA TYR A 164 -5.45 -13.87 0.29
C TYR A 164 -5.81 -15.34 0.42
N GLN A 165 -4.88 -16.26 0.21
CA GLN A 165 -5.08 -17.67 0.54
C GLN A 165 -5.34 -17.85 2.04
N ARG A 166 -4.49 -17.29 2.90
CA ARG A 166 -4.67 -17.32 4.36
C ARG A 166 -5.93 -16.59 4.80
N TYR A 167 -6.21 -15.43 4.21
CA TYR A 167 -7.42 -14.64 4.47
C TYR A 167 -8.69 -15.46 4.19
N ARG A 168 -8.77 -16.15 3.04
CA ARG A 168 -9.92 -16.99 2.68
C ARG A 168 -10.08 -18.18 3.62
N GLN A 169 -8.99 -18.86 3.97
CA GLN A 169 -9.02 -19.97 4.93
C GLN A 169 -9.55 -19.51 6.29
N ARG A 170 -9.11 -18.34 6.76
CA ARG A 170 -9.57 -17.74 8.02
C ARG A 170 -11.02 -17.24 7.96
N ALA A 171 -11.45 -16.70 6.83
CA ALA A 171 -12.84 -16.31 6.64
C ALA A 171 -13.77 -17.53 6.64
N ALA A 172 -13.35 -18.64 6.02
CA ALA A 172 -14.09 -19.90 6.02
C ALA A 172 -14.21 -20.52 7.44
N SER A 173 -13.24 -20.27 8.33
CA SER A 173 -13.33 -20.66 9.74
C SER A 173 -14.14 -19.69 10.62
N GLY A 174 -14.78 -18.68 10.03
CA GLY A 174 -15.60 -17.69 10.74
C GLY A 174 -14.81 -16.61 11.49
N ARG A 175 -13.49 -16.51 11.27
CA ARG A 175 -12.57 -15.64 12.03
C ARG A 175 -11.96 -14.51 11.19
N GLY A 176 -12.70 -13.97 10.21
CA GLY A 176 -12.18 -12.97 9.26
C GLY A 176 -11.37 -11.82 9.87
N PHE A 177 -10.44 -11.26 9.11
CA PHE A 177 -9.50 -10.20 9.58
C PHE A 177 -10.17 -8.86 9.85
N THR A 178 -11.39 -8.62 9.38
CA THR A 178 -12.10 -7.36 9.63
C THR A 178 -12.44 -7.29 11.11
N SER A 179 -11.74 -6.41 11.81
CA SER A 179 -12.01 -6.03 13.20
C SER A 179 -13.51 -5.98 13.48
N ARG A 180 -13.94 -6.63 14.57
CA ARG A 180 -15.25 -6.44 15.20
C ARG A 180 -15.35 -5.01 15.77
N SER A 181 -15.34 -4.01 14.90
CA SER A 181 -15.51 -2.60 15.28
C SER A 181 -16.97 -2.19 15.06
N SER A 182 -17.89 -2.84 15.80
CA SER A 182 -19.22 -2.34 16.23
C SER A 182 -20.15 -3.49 16.64
N ARG A 183 -19.98 -4.00 17.87
CA ARG A 183 -21.11 -4.55 18.63
C ARG A 183 -21.15 -3.86 19.99
N SER A 184 -21.58 -2.60 19.97
CA SER A 184 -22.07 -1.90 21.17
C SER A 184 -23.24 -0.99 20.79
N GLY A 185 -24.45 -1.38 21.21
CA GLY A 185 -25.55 -0.44 21.54
C GLY A 185 -26.75 -0.32 20.59
N GLY A 186 -27.90 -0.88 21.01
CA GLY A 186 -29.27 -0.41 20.71
C GLY A 186 -29.92 -0.96 19.43
N THR A 187 -31.16 -1.47 19.39
CA THR A 187 -32.31 -1.38 20.31
C THR A 187 -33.27 -2.53 19.97
N SER A 188 -33.59 -3.40 20.93
CA SER A 188 -34.75 -4.29 20.85
C SER A 188 -36.00 -3.48 21.20
N ARG A 189 -36.77 -3.04 20.20
CA ARG A 189 -38.14 -2.56 20.42
C ARG A 189 -39.06 -3.78 20.52
N PHE A 190 -39.37 -4.18 21.74
CA PHE A 190 -40.61 -4.90 22.04
C PHE A 190 -41.75 -3.87 22.06
N GLY A 191 -42.72 -4.02 21.16
CA GLY A 191 -44.00 -3.32 21.22
C GLY A 191 -45.03 -4.20 21.93
N LYS A 192 -45.73 -3.61 22.89
CA LYS A 192 -46.93 -4.13 23.54
C LYS A 192 -48.12 -4.13 22.59
#